data_AF-W1XSV1-F1
#
_entry.id   AF-W1XSV1-F1
#
_cell.length_a   1.000
_cell.length_b   1.000
_cell.length_c   1.000
_cell.angle_alpha   90.00
_cell.angle_beta   90.00
_cell.angle_gamma   90.00
#
_symmetry.space_group_name_H-M   'P 1'
#
loop_
_entity.id
_entity.type
_entity.pdbx_description
1 polymer ?
#
loop_
_entity_poly.entity_id
_entity_poly.type
_entity_poly.pdbx_seq_one_letter_code
_entity_poly.pdbx_strand_id
1 'polypeptide(L)'
;KVVAAMKDAHPYEEVAYEVLSLFEPKGATQYLGRIGRLPNALNLDTFREWVQEALPEANIRFAGIAPKEIQSIALCSGAGAEFIKDAARLHVDAYVTGDV
;
A
#
# COMPACT_ATOMS: atom_id res chain seq x y z
N LYS A 1 -23.78 12.37 -12.05
CA LYS A 1 -24.84 11.33 -12.12
C LYS A 1 -25.96 11.57 -11.10
N VAL A 2 -25.67 11.78 -9.82
CA VAL A 2 -26.69 11.98 -8.76
C VAL A 2 -27.53 13.26 -8.93
N VAL A 3 -26.90 14.43 -9.07
CA VAL A 3 -27.63 15.71 -9.21
C VAL A 3 -28.53 15.74 -10.46
N ALA A 4 -28.07 15.16 -11.57
CA ALA A 4 -28.86 15.08 -12.79
C ALA A 4 -30.13 14.24 -12.60
N ALA A 5 -30.02 13.07 -11.94
CA ALA A 5 -31.17 12.23 -11.61
C ALA A 5 -32.13 12.92 -10.64
N MET A 6 -31.60 13.67 -9.66
CA MET A 6 -32.42 14.46 -8.74
C MET A 6 -33.23 15.53 -9.49
N LYS A 7 -32.62 16.25 -10.44
CA LYS A 7 -33.33 17.27 -11.23
C LYS A 7 -34.42 16.68 -12.12
N ASP A 8 -34.14 15.57 -12.79
CA ASP A 8 -35.09 14.88 -13.68
C ASP A 8 -36.34 14.37 -12.92
N ALA A 9 -36.13 13.85 -11.70
CA ALA A 9 -37.22 13.38 -10.86
C ALA A 9 -37.96 14.50 -10.11
N HIS A 10 -37.39 15.71 -10.05
CA HIS A 10 -37.98 16.79 -9.27
C HIS A 10 -39.17 17.40 -10.04
N PRO A 11 -40.32 17.61 -9.40
CA PRO A 11 -41.54 18.08 -10.08
C PRO A 11 -41.47 19.54 -10.58
N TYR A 12 -40.39 20.27 -10.28
CA TYR A 12 -40.20 21.65 -10.71
C TYR A 12 -39.15 21.72 -11.80
N GLU A 13 -39.39 22.57 -12.80
CA GLU A 13 -38.46 22.85 -13.88
C GLU A 13 -37.13 23.44 -13.37
N GLU A 14 -37.20 24.36 -12.40
CA GLU A 14 -36.05 24.93 -11.72
C GLU A 14 -35.96 24.44 -10.28
N VAL A 15 -34.93 23.65 -9.98
CA VAL A 15 -34.72 23.02 -8.67
C VAL A 15 -33.71 23.84 -7.85
N ALA A 16 -34.14 24.34 -6.70
CA ALA A 16 -33.25 24.94 -5.72
C ALA A 16 -32.57 23.84 -4.87
N TYR A 17 -31.25 23.73 -4.96
CA TYR A 17 -30.46 22.80 -4.15
C TYR A 17 -29.08 23.40 -3.87
N GLU A 18 -28.44 22.88 -2.83
CA GLU A 18 -27.07 23.23 -2.46
C GLU A 18 -26.26 21.94 -2.26
N VAL A 19 -25.00 21.96 -2.67
CA VAL A 19 -24.06 20.86 -2.45
C VAL A 19 -23.07 21.28 -1.37
N LEU A 20 -23.30 20.80 -0.16
CA LEU A 20 -22.43 21.07 0.99
C LEU A 20 -21.30 20.05 1.03
N SER A 21 -20.07 20.53 1.23
CA SER A 21 -18.91 19.67 1.45
C SER A 21 -18.89 19.19 2.90
N LEU A 22 -19.00 17.88 3.11
CA LEU A 22 -18.86 17.27 4.43
C LEU A 22 -17.39 16.90 4.67
N PHE A 23 -16.86 17.26 5.83
CA PHE A 23 -15.55 16.80 6.28
C PHE A 23 -15.72 15.41 6.91
N GLU A 24 -15.86 14.39 6.07
CA GLU A 24 -15.77 13.01 6.55
C GLU A 24 -14.30 12.66 6.83
N PRO A 25 -14.00 11.82 7.84
CA PRO A 25 -12.68 11.21 7.95
C PRO A 25 -12.44 10.45 6.65
N LYS A 26 -11.57 11.03 5.79
CA LYS A 26 -11.21 10.60 4.43
C LYS A 26 -11.76 9.20 4.10
N GLY A 27 -12.81 9.15 3.27
CA GLY A 27 -13.32 7.89 2.72
C GLY A 27 -12.18 7.03 2.17
N ALA A 28 -12.39 5.71 2.08
CA ALA A 28 -11.41 4.67 1.69
C ALA A 28 -10.03 5.22 1.28
N THR A 29 -9.16 5.47 2.27
CA THR A 29 -7.84 6.05 2.02
C THR A 29 -7.08 5.12 1.09
N GLN A 30 -6.60 5.66 -0.01
CA GLN A 30 -5.77 4.92 -0.94
C GLN A 30 -4.34 4.87 -0.38
N TYR A 31 -3.78 3.67 -0.31
CA TYR A 31 -2.43 3.45 0.18
C TYR A 31 -1.55 2.92 -0.94
N LEU A 32 -0.31 3.42 -0.96
CA LEU A 32 0.75 2.83 -1.75
C LEU A 32 1.48 1.78 -0.90
N GLY A 33 1.64 0.59 -1.47
CA GLY A 33 2.27 -0.53 -0.79
C GLY A 33 1.39 -1.25 0.24
N ARG A 34 1.97 -2.25 0.90
CA ARG A 34 1.33 -3.12 1.89
C ARG A 34 2.31 -3.46 3.00
N ILE A 35 1.78 -3.74 4.20
CA ILE A 35 2.54 -4.28 5.31
C ILE A 35 1.89 -5.61 5.69
N GLY A 36 2.70 -6.62 5.90
CA GLY A 36 2.25 -7.95 6.30
C GLY A 36 3.21 -8.60 7.28
N ARG A 37 2.78 -9.73 7.84
CA ARG A 37 3.64 -10.62 8.62
C ARG A 37 3.59 -12.03 8.05
N LEU A 38 4.76 -12.65 7.97
CA LEU A 38 4.86 -14.07 7.66
C LEU A 38 4.30 -14.90 8.82
N PRO A 39 3.66 -16.05 8.54
CA PRO A 39 3.19 -16.96 9.59
C PRO A 39 4.29 -17.43 10.52
N ASN A 40 5.49 -17.70 9.97
CA ASN A 40 6.69 -18.08 10.71
C ASN A 40 7.82 -17.12 10.36
N ALA A 41 8.65 -16.78 11.34
CA ALA A 41 9.85 -15.98 11.12
C ALA A 41 10.89 -16.78 10.31
N LEU A 42 11.57 -16.11 9.39
CA LEU A 42 12.61 -16.68 8.54
C LEU A 42 13.97 -16.05 8.89
N ASN A 43 15.06 -16.79 8.68
CA ASN A 43 16.39 -16.18 8.65
C ASN A 43 16.63 -15.55 7.26
N LEU A 44 17.76 -14.86 7.08
CA LEU A 44 18.05 -14.19 5.81
C LEU A 44 18.03 -15.15 4.62
N ASP A 45 18.68 -16.30 4.72
CA ASP A 45 18.85 -17.23 3.57
C ASP A 45 17.50 -17.80 3.13
N THR A 46 16.71 -18.29 4.08
CA THR A 46 15.34 -18.77 3.81
C THR A 46 14.42 -17.65 3.34
N PHE A 47 14.60 -16.42 3.81
CA PHE A 47 13.85 -15.27 3.30
C PHE A 47 14.21 -14.99 1.83
N ARG A 48 15.48 -15.09 1.42
CA ARG A 48 15.87 -14.89 0.01
C ARG A 48 15.19 -15.89 -0.91
N GLU A 49 15.22 -17.16 -0.52
CA GLU A 49 14.56 -18.24 -1.25
C GLU A 49 13.05 -17.98 -1.34
N TRP A 50 12.42 -17.62 -0.22
CA TRP A 50 10.99 -17.31 -0.17
C TRP A 50 10.60 -16.14 -1.11
N VAL A 51 11.38 -15.06 -1.15
CA VAL A 51 11.10 -13.95 -2.09
C VAL A 51 11.34 -14.38 -3.54
N GLN A 52 12.37 -15.18 -3.83
CA GLN A 52 12.64 -15.69 -5.18
C GLN A 52 11.54 -16.65 -5.65
N GLU A 53 11.02 -17.51 -4.80
CA GLU A 53 9.88 -18.38 -5.11
C GLU A 53 8.60 -17.57 -5.40
N ALA A 54 8.37 -16.50 -4.63
CA ALA A 54 7.23 -15.60 -4.83
C ALA A 54 7.37 -14.74 -6.10
N LEU A 55 8.60 -14.44 -6.52
CA LEU A 55 8.94 -13.58 -7.67
C LEU A 55 10.00 -14.25 -8.57
N PRO A 56 9.65 -15.35 -9.27
CA PRO A 56 10.62 -16.21 -9.94
C PRO A 56 11.44 -15.53 -11.04
N GLU A 57 10.90 -14.50 -11.68
CA GLU A 57 11.57 -13.75 -12.76
C GLU A 57 12.34 -12.52 -12.25
N ALA A 58 12.23 -12.19 -10.96
CA ALA A 58 12.90 -11.03 -10.41
C ALA A 58 14.39 -11.31 -10.15
N ASN A 59 15.24 -10.36 -10.55
CA ASN A 59 16.64 -10.32 -10.15
C ASN A 59 16.77 -9.60 -8.81
N ILE A 60 16.62 -10.34 -7.72
CA ILE A 60 16.51 -9.77 -6.37
C ILE A 60 17.89 -9.36 -5.84
N ARG A 61 17.96 -8.14 -5.30
CA ARG A 61 19.14 -7.62 -4.59
C ARG A 61 18.78 -7.37 -3.14
N PHE A 62 19.71 -7.67 -2.24
CA PHE A 62 19.56 -7.45 -0.81
C PHE A 62 20.62 -6.44 -0.33
N ALA A 63 20.20 -5.49 0.49
CA ALA A 63 21.07 -4.46 1.05
C ALA A 63 20.72 -4.20 2.52
N GLY A 64 21.69 -3.67 3.27
CA GLY A 64 21.54 -3.35 4.68
C GLY A 64 22.03 -4.47 5.62
N ILE A 65 21.81 -4.25 6.92
CA ILE A 65 22.17 -5.20 7.97
C ILE A 65 20.98 -6.14 8.15
N ALA A 66 21.20 -7.43 7.93
CA ALA A 66 20.15 -8.42 8.10
C ALA A 66 19.84 -8.63 9.60
N PRO A 67 18.56 -8.59 10.00
CA PRO A 67 18.17 -9.02 11.33
C PRO A 67 18.34 -10.53 11.45
N LYS A 68 18.33 -11.04 12.71
CA LYS A 68 18.39 -12.49 12.97
C LYS A 68 17.15 -13.22 12.43
N GLU A 69 16.00 -12.55 12.51
CA GLU A 69 14.70 -13.06 12.13
C GLU A 69 13.96 -11.99 11.32
N ILE A 70 13.30 -12.43 10.24
CA ILE A 70 12.50 -11.61 9.34
C ILE A 70 11.08 -12.16 9.39
N GLN A 71 10.12 -11.35 9.83
CA GLN A 71 8.71 -11.74 9.85
C GLN A 71 7.80 -10.63 9.36
N SER A 72 8.04 -9.39 9.79
CA SER A 72 7.30 -8.21 9.36
C SER A 72 7.91 -7.61 8.10
N ILE A 73 7.09 -7.41 7.08
CA ILE A 73 7.54 -7.01 5.74
C ILE A 73 6.68 -5.85 5.25
N ALA A 74 7.31 -4.78 4.79
CA ALA A 74 6.66 -3.78 3.95
C ALA A 74 7.00 -4.04 2.48
N LEU A 75 6.04 -3.83 1.59
CA LEU A 75 6.16 -4.00 0.14
C LEU A 75 5.63 -2.75 -0.55
N CYS A 76 6.39 -2.20 -1.49
CA CYS A 76 5.89 -1.23 -2.46
C CYS A 76 6.44 -1.58 -3.84
N SER A 77 5.58 -2.00 -4.77
CA SER A 77 5.99 -2.33 -6.14
C SER A 77 6.41 -1.08 -6.93
N GLY A 78 7.18 -1.28 -8.01
CA GLY A 78 7.72 -0.18 -8.81
C GLY A 78 8.83 0.57 -8.06
N ALA A 79 9.01 1.86 -8.37
CA ALA A 79 10.04 2.72 -7.78
C ALA A 79 9.65 3.25 -6.39
N GLY A 80 9.72 2.39 -5.37
CA GLY A 80 9.33 2.73 -3.99
C GLY A 80 10.48 3.19 -3.09
N ALA A 81 11.69 3.43 -3.62
CA ALA A 81 12.87 3.79 -2.83
C ALA A 81 12.64 4.96 -1.84
N GLU A 82 11.76 5.91 -2.19
CA GLU A 82 11.39 7.05 -1.36
C GLU A 82 10.71 6.67 -0.03
N PHE A 83 10.02 5.52 0.02
CA PHE A 83 9.30 5.04 1.21
C PHE A 83 10.16 4.21 2.17
N ILE A 84 11.48 4.04 1.90
CA ILE A 84 12.35 3.26 2.80
C ILE A 84 12.36 3.83 4.23
N LYS A 85 12.24 5.15 4.38
CA LYS A 85 12.14 5.81 5.70
C LYS A 85 10.79 5.59 6.35
N ASP A 86 9.71 5.52 5.58
CA ASP A 86 8.38 5.15 6.08
C ASP A 86 8.37 3.71 6.59
N ALA A 87 8.89 2.77 5.80
CA ALA A 87 9.04 1.37 6.20
C ALA A 87 9.85 1.24 7.50
N ALA A 88 10.98 1.96 7.61
CA ALA A 88 11.78 1.97 8.83
C ALA A 88 11.02 2.49 10.07
N ARG A 89 10.18 3.54 9.92
CA ARG A 89 9.32 4.06 11.00
C ARG A 89 8.24 3.07 11.43
N LEU A 90 7.84 2.17 10.55
CA LEU A 90 6.87 1.11 10.81
C LEU A 90 7.51 -0.12 11.49
N HIS A 91 8.83 -0.08 11.73
CA HIS A 91 9.59 -1.14 12.40
C HIS A 91 9.42 -2.52 11.74
N VAL A 92 9.37 -2.55 10.41
CA VAL A 92 9.41 -3.81 9.66
C VAL A 92 10.82 -4.37 9.60
N ASP A 93 10.94 -5.70 9.55
CA ASP A 93 12.22 -6.41 9.47
C ASP A 93 12.82 -6.33 8.06
N ALA A 94 11.97 -6.28 7.03
CA ALA A 94 12.37 -6.16 5.64
C ALA A 94 11.46 -5.21 4.84
N TYR A 95 12.05 -4.52 3.86
CA TYR A 95 11.34 -3.71 2.89
C TYR A 95 11.64 -4.19 1.47
N VAL A 96 10.59 -4.47 0.69
CA VAL A 96 10.69 -4.96 -0.69
C VAL A 96 10.19 -3.89 -1.65
N THR A 97 11.02 -3.51 -2.61
CA THR A 97 10.66 -2.55 -3.66
C THR A 97 11.52 -2.74 -4.91
N GLY A 98 11.16 -2.08 -6.02
CA GLY A 98 11.92 -2.03 -7.26
C GLY A 98 12.66 -0.69 -7.44
N ASP A 99 13.46 -0.61 -8.51
CA ASP A 99 14.22 0.58 -8.94
C ASP A 99 14.98 1.29 -7.81
N VAL A 100 15.79 0.52 -7.08
CA VAL A 100 16.73 0.98 -6.03
C VAL A 100 18.16 1.04 -6.55
#